data_AF-A0A9D2C8W5-F1
#
_entry.id   AF-A0A9D2C8W5-F1
#
_cell.length_a   1.000
_cell.length_b   1.000
_cell.length_c   1.000
_cell.angle_alpha   90.00
_cell.angle_beta   90.00
_cell.angle_gamma   90.00
#
_symmetry.space_group_name_H-M   'P 1'
#
loop_
_entity.id
_entity.type
_entity.pdbx_description
1 polymer ?
#
loop_
_entity_poly.entity_id
_entity_poly.type
_entity_poly.pdbx_seq_one_letter_code
_entity_poly.pdbx_strand_id
1 'polypeptide(L)'
;DAAALGLSEGRWYPELSLVVEGKARGVEQLSIAVQVVSAPGSGDDEIVRQSEALVERGRAVTVVTSDRALSERIRALGASVEGARWLLGKLDGVDP
;
A
#
# COMPACT_ATOMS: atom_id res chain seq x y z
N ASP A 1 15.61 -11.54 23.38
CA ASP A 1 14.14 -11.46 23.32
C ASP A 1 13.67 -10.04 23.54
N ALA A 2 12.72 -9.54 22.74
CA ALA A 2 12.26 -8.14 22.72
C ALA A 2 11.71 -7.65 24.08
N ALA A 3 11.17 -8.56 24.89
CA ALA A 3 10.72 -8.26 26.26
C ALA A 3 11.87 -7.91 27.22
N ALA A 4 13.09 -8.41 26.97
CA ALA A 4 14.27 -8.07 27.77
C ALA A 4 14.77 -6.64 27.51
N LEU A 5 14.22 -5.95 26.51
CA LEU A 5 14.58 -4.58 26.11
C LEU A 5 13.48 -3.55 26.42
N GLY A 6 12.36 -3.95 27.03
CA GLY A 6 11.28 -3.02 27.40
C GLY A 6 10.49 -2.42 26.24
N LEU A 7 10.55 -3.06 25.05
CA LEU A 7 9.85 -2.56 23.86
C LEU A 7 8.40 -3.05 23.84
N SER A 8 7.44 -2.12 23.82
CA SER A 8 6.02 -2.41 23.59
C SER A 8 5.79 -2.66 22.10
N GLU A 9 6.25 -3.79 21.58
CA GLU A 9 6.22 -4.02 20.12
C GLU A 9 4.81 -4.35 19.64
N GLY A 10 4.09 -3.32 19.20
CA GLY A 10 2.87 -3.40 18.41
C GLY A 10 2.97 -2.64 17.07
N ARG A 11 4.17 -2.18 16.69
CA ARG A 11 4.39 -1.36 15.48
C ARG A 11 4.84 -2.26 14.34
N TRP A 12 3.97 -2.40 13.34
CA TRP A 12 4.30 -3.05 12.09
C TRP A 12 4.76 -2.02 11.06
N TYR A 13 5.86 -2.31 10.36
CA TYR A 13 6.41 -1.49 9.28
C TYR A 13 6.10 -2.19 7.94
N PRO A 14 5.05 -1.80 7.23
CA PRO A 14 4.69 -2.43 5.97
C PRO A 14 5.68 -2.06 4.87
N GLU A 15 5.83 -2.95 3.89
CA GLU A 15 6.35 -2.58 2.58
C GLU A 15 5.30 -1.70 1.88
N LEU A 16 5.69 -0.49 1.46
CA LEU A 16 4.78 0.45 0.78
C LEU A 16 5.07 0.47 -0.72
N SER A 17 4.03 0.28 -1.53
CA SER A 17 4.09 0.43 -2.99
C SER A 17 3.18 1.58 -3.44
N LEU A 18 3.75 2.56 -4.14
CA LEU A 18 3.04 3.65 -4.78
C LEU A 18 2.95 3.40 -6.27
N VAL A 19 1.75 3.15 -6.78
CA VAL A 19 1.51 3.00 -8.22
C VAL A 19 1.30 4.38 -8.84
N VAL A 20 2.06 4.69 -9.90
CA VAL A 20 1.99 5.96 -10.65
C VAL A 20 1.68 5.69 -12.12
N GLU A 21 0.93 6.59 -12.75
CA GLU A 21 0.52 6.51 -14.14
C GLU A 21 0.68 7.84 -14.89
N GLY A 22 0.57 7.81 -16.22
CA GLY A 22 0.52 9.00 -17.06
C GLY A 22 1.71 9.95 -16.85
N LYS A 23 1.42 11.21 -16.53
CA LYS A 23 2.44 12.26 -16.33
C LYS A 23 3.29 12.07 -15.07
N ALA A 24 2.83 11.27 -14.11
CA ALA A 24 3.61 10.92 -12.93
C ALA A 24 4.53 9.72 -13.17
N ARG A 25 4.45 9.08 -14.35
CA ARG A 25 5.35 8.01 -14.74
C ARG A 25 6.76 8.60 -14.87
N GLY A 26 7.70 8.12 -14.04
CA GLY A 26 9.06 8.69 -13.93
C GLY A 26 9.33 9.46 -12.63
N VAL A 27 8.38 9.51 -11.69
CA VAL A 27 8.70 9.85 -10.30
C VAL A 27 9.74 8.86 -9.79
N GLU A 28 10.92 9.39 -9.45
CA GLU A 28 12.00 8.59 -8.89
C GLU A 28 11.64 8.10 -7.49
N GLN A 29 12.30 7.03 -7.08
CA GLN A 29 12.10 6.46 -5.77
C GLN A 29 12.59 7.46 -4.69
N LEU A 30 11.64 8.05 -3.96
CA LEU A 30 11.91 9.10 -2.98
C LEU A 30 12.55 8.58 -1.69
N SER A 31 12.34 7.30 -1.35
CA SER A 31 12.97 6.65 -0.21
C SER A 31 12.99 5.12 -0.35
N ILE A 32 13.83 4.46 0.44
CA ILE A 32 13.86 2.99 0.54
C ILE A 32 12.55 2.42 1.11
N ALA A 33 11.79 3.23 1.87
CA ALA A 33 10.56 2.79 2.51
C ALA A 33 9.36 2.73 1.55
N VAL A 34 9.41 3.44 0.42
CA VAL A 34 8.33 3.47 -0.57
C VAL A 34 8.85 3.05 -1.94
N GLN A 35 8.37 1.91 -2.43
CA GLN A 35 8.63 1.46 -3.79
C GLN A 35 7.69 2.17 -4.77
N VAL A 36 8.24 2.82 -5.79
CA VAL A 36 7.44 3.45 -6.85
C VAL A 36 7.29 2.45 -8.01
N VAL A 37 6.05 2.17 -8.39
CA VAL A 37 5.70 1.26 -9.48
C VAL A 37 5.04 2.07 -10.59
N SER A 38 5.69 2.14 -11.75
CA SER A 38 5.10 2.78 -12.94
C SER A 38 4.14 1.82 -13.64
N ALA A 39 2.83 2.10 -13.58
CA ALA A 39 1.84 1.33 -14.31
C ALA A 39 2.07 1.50 -15.82
N PRO A 40 2.17 0.44 -16.63
CA PRO A 40 2.35 0.54 -18.09
C PRO A 40 1.09 1.03 -18.81
N GLY A 41 -0.08 0.81 -18.20
CA GLY A 41 -1.39 1.32 -18.62
C GLY A 41 -2.06 2.08 -17.49
N SER A 42 -3.29 1.67 -17.16
CA SER A 42 -4.08 2.18 -16.03
C SER A 42 -3.44 1.83 -14.69
N GLY A 43 -3.42 2.80 -13.77
CA GLY A 43 -3.00 2.60 -12.39
C GLY A 43 -3.87 1.60 -11.65
N ASP A 44 -5.19 1.60 -11.88
CA ASP A 44 -6.11 0.67 -11.23
C ASP A 44 -5.82 -0.78 -11.61
N ASP A 45 -5.51 -1.03 -12.88
CA ASP A 45 -5.19 -2.38 -13.34
C ASP A 45 -3.84 -2.85 -12.81
N GLU A 46 -2.87 -1.94 -12.69
CA GLU A 46 -1.58 -2.26 -12.06
C GLU A 46 -1.73 -2.51 -10.55
N ILE A 47 -2.59 -1.76 -9.85
CA ILE A 47 -2.90 -2.00 -8.43
C ILE A 47 -3.50 -3.39 -8.25
N VAL A 48 -4.46 -3.78 -9.09
CA VAL A 48 -5.06 -5.13 -9.06
C VAL A 48 -4.00 -6.20 -9.29
N ARG A 49 -3.17 -6.04 -10.32
CA ARG A 49 -2.10 -6.99 -10.67
C ARG A 49 -1.10 -7.19 -9.53
N GLN A 50 -0.66 -6.11 -8.89
CA GLN A 50 0.28 -6.16 -7.76
C GLN A 50 -0.38 -6.82 -6.54
N SER A 51 -1.64 -6.47 -6.27
CA SER A 51 -2.39 -7.01 -5.13
C SER A 51 -2.60 -8.51 -5.26
N GLU A 52 -3.02 -8.98 -6.44
CA GLU A 52 -3.18 -10.40 -6.75
C GLU A 52 -1.87 -11.16 -6.53
N ALA A 53 -0.77 -10.70 -7.12
CA ALA A 53 0.54 -11.35 -6.99
C ALA A 53 1.04 -11.42 -5.53
N LEU A 54 0.73 -10.42 -4.70
CA LEU A 54 1.10 -10.42 -3.29
C LEU A 54 0.20 -11.34 -2.45
N VAL A 55 -1.11 -11.35 -2.71
CA VAL A 55 -2.05 -12.25 -2.04
C VAL A 55 -1.74 -13.71 -2.38
N GLU A 56 -1.42 -14.03 -3.64
CA GLU A 56 -1.01 -15.38 -4.06
C GLU A 56 0.25 -15.86 -3.33
N ARG A 57 1.11 -14.93 -2.91
CA ARG A 57 2.30 -15.21 -2.08
C ARG A 57 1.99 -15.30 -0.58
N GLY A 58 0.71 -15.25 -0.20
CA GLY A 58 0.25 -15.30 1.19
C GLY A 58 0.48 -14.01 1.98
N ARG A 59 0.70 -12.86 1.33
CA ARG A 59 0.88 -11.58 2.02
C ARG A 59 -0.46 -10.98 2.43
N ALA A 60 -0.49 -10.33 3.58
CA ALA A 60 -1.59 -9.42 3.93
C ALA A 60 -1.45 -8.12 3.12
N VAL A 61 -2.45 -7.80 2.29
CA VAL A 61 -2.43 -6.63 1.40
C VAL A 61 -3.55 -5.67 1.78
N THR A 62 -3.20 -4.39 1.89
CA THR A 62 -4.16 -3.28 2.03
C THR A 62 -3.95 -2.31 0.88
N VAL A 63 -5.00 -2.08 0.10
CA VAL A 63 -5.02 -1.05 -0.94
C VAL A 63 -5.67 0.21 -0.40
N VAL A 64 -5.05 1.36 -0.62
CA VAL A 64 -5.65 2.66 -0.30
C VAL A 64 -6.27 3.25 -1.57
N THR A 65 -7.61 3.33 -1.63
CA THR A 65 -8.33 3.95 -2.74
C THR A 65 -9.68 4.51 -2.29
N SER A 66 -10.15 5.55 -2.96
CA SER A 66 -11.52 6.08 -2.79
C SER A 66 -12.47 5.59 -3.89
N ASP A 67 -11.98 4.87 -4.90
CA ASP A 67 -12.78 4.32 -5.99
C ASP A 67 -13.51 3.04 -5.54
N ARG A 68 -14.84 3.02 -5.70
CA ARG A 68 -15.68 1.90 -5.27
C ARG A 68 -15.52 0.65 -6.15
N ALA A 69 -15.41 0.82 -7.47
CA ALA A 69 -15.27 -0.30 -8.39
C ALA A 69 -13.92 -1.00 -8.19
N LEU A 70 -12.84 -0.23 -8.02
CA LEU A 70 -11.55 -0.79 -7.64
C LEU A 70 -11.62 -1.47 -6.27
N SER A 71 -12.28 -0.85 -5.29
CA SER A 71 -12.44 -1.45 -3.96
C SER A 71 -13.10 -2.83 -4.00
N GLU A 72 -14.13 -3.00 -4.81
CA GLU A 72 -14.82 -4.29 -4.98
C GLU A 72 -13.90 -5.34 -5.61
N ARG A 73 -13.17 -4.98 -6.67
CA ARG A 73 -12.17 -5.86 -7.31
C ARG A 73 -11.11 -6.32 -6.33
N ILE A 74 -10.56 -5.42 -5.51
CA ILE A 74 -9.53 -5.75 -4.53
C ILE A 74 -10.05 -6.66 -3.42
N ARG A 75 -11.25 -6.40 -2.90
CA ARG A 75 -11.86 -7.27 -1.89
C ARG A 75 -12.14 -8.67 -2.44
N ALA A 76 -12.50 -8.80 -3.71
CA ALA A 76 -12.70 -10.09 -4.37
C ALA A 76 -11.40 -10.92 -4.43
N LEU A 77 -10.22 -10.27 -4.44
CA LEU A 77 -8.93 -10.95 -4.34
C LEU A 77 -8.58 -11.39 -2.91
N GLY A 78 -9.37 -11.04 -1.88
CA GLY A 78 -9.06 -11.33 -0.49
C GLY A 78 -8.16 -10.28 0.20
N ALA A 79 -7.91 -9.15 -0.45
CA ALA A 79 -7.19 -8.01 0.12
C ALA A 79 -8.13 -7.03 0.85
N SER A 80 -7.56 -6.24 1.75
CA SER A 80 -8.28 -5.18 2.47
C SER A 80 -8.23 -3.86 1.71
N VAL A 81 -9.21 -2.98 1.94
CA VAL A 81 -9.29 -1.67 1.29
C VAL A 81 -9.58 -0.59 2.31
N GLU A 82 -8.78 0.47 2.26
CA GLU A 82 -8.94 1.66 3.08
C GLU A 82 -9.05 2.93 2.21
N GLY A 83 -9.70 3.96 2.73
CA GLY A 83 -9.85 5.24 2.02
C GLY A 83 -8.65 6.17 2.21
N ALA A 84 -8.48 7.15 1.33
CA ALA A 84 -7.42 8.16 1.46
C ALA A 84 -7.44 8.90 2.80
N ARG A 85 -8.63 9.18 3.35
CA ARG A 85 -8.78 9.81 4.69
C ARG A 85 -8.22 8.94 5.81
N TRP A 86 -8.37 7.62 5.71
CA TRP A 86 -7.80 6.71 6.70
C TRP A 86 -6.27 6.82 6.69
N LEU A 87 -5.65 6.83 5.50
CA LEU A 87 -4.20 6.96 5.37
C LEU A 87 -3.70 8.30 5.93
N LEU A 88 -4.37 9.41 5.60
CA LEU A 88 -4.02 10.73 6.14
C LEU A 88 -4.07 10.74 7.67
N GLY A 89 -5.13 10.18 8.27
CA GLY A 89 -5.23 10.07 9.73
C GLY A 89 -4.15 9.19 10.39
N LYS A 90 -3.50 8.29 9.63
CA LYS A 90 -2.32 7.55 10.12
C LYS A 90 -1.04 8.36 10.03
N LEU A 91 -0.93 9.28 9.06
CA LEU A 91 0.23 10.16 8.89
C LEU A 91 0.22 11.31 9.91
N ASP A 92 -0.96 11.86 10.23
CA ASP A 92 -1.10 12.95 11.21
C ASP A 92 -0.65 12.58 12.64
N GLY A 93 -0.55 11.27 12.93
CA GLY A 93 -0.05 10.74 14.20
C GLY A 93 1.45 10.39 14.22
N VAL A 94 2.18 10.72 13.15
CA VAL A 94 3.63 10.50 13.04
C VAL A 94 4.32 11.86 13.21
N ASP A 95 5.02 12.06 14.33
CA ASP A 95 5.92 13.21 14.50
C ASP A 95 7.00 13.14 13.37
N PRO A 96 7.27 14.24 12.64
CA PRO A 96 8.14 14.22 11.46
C PRO A 96 9.60 13.83 11.76
#